data_AF-A0A2V7JQL7-F1
#
_entry.id   AF-A0A2V7JQL7-F1
#
_cell.length_a   1.000
_cell.length_b   1.000
_cell.length_c   1.000
_cell.angle_alpha   90.00
_cell.angle_beta   90.00
_cell.angle_gamma   90.00
#
_symmetry.space_group_name_H-M   'P 1'
#
loop_
_entity.id
_entity.type
_entity.pdbx_description
1 polymer ?
#
loop_
_entity_poly.entity_id
_entity_poly.type
_entity_poly.pdbx_seq_one_letter_code
_entity_poly.pdbx_strand_id
1 'polypeptide(L)' 'MIEFDFEKLLGSSAPDPGCDDSGELMDEYCELVLRGDAVPDRYTAFLTHMTNCAACREDMESLLAVLRQGEKTGRG' A
#
# COMPACT_ATOMS: atom_id res chain seq x y z
N MET A 1 24.92 -0.51 -6.62
CA MET A 1 23.98 0.47 -6.07
C MET A 1 23.11 0.88 -7.25
N ILE A 2 21.91 0.34 -7.36
CA ILE A 2 20.98 0.75 -8.40
C ILE A 2 20.21 1.95 -7.82
N GLU A 3 20.62 3.15 -8.20
CA GLU A 3 19.82 4.37 -8.14
C GLU A 3 19.00 4.45 -9.43
N PHE A 4 17.67 4.45 -9.30
CA PHE A 4 16.67 4.75 -10.34
C PHE A 4 15.46 5.31 -9.57
N ASP A 5 15.31 6.62 -9.32
CA ASP A 5 15.26 7.85 -10.15
C ASP A 5 13.82 8.18 -10.59
N PHE A 6 13.59 9.50 -10.62
CA PHE A 6 12.56 10.26 -11.31
C PHE A 6 11.30 10.51 -10.49
N GLU A 7 11.30 11.66 -9.78
CA GLU A 7 10.12 12.46 -9.37
C GLU A 7 9.11 12.76 -10.52
N LYS A 8 9.21 12.12 -11.69
CA LYS A 8 8.80 12.70 -12.96
C LYS A 8 8.32 11.75 -14.05
N LEU A 9 8.19 10.44 -13.83
CA LEU A 9 7.75 9.53 -14.90
C LEU A 9 6.33 8.98 -14.74
N LEU A 10 5.38 9.87 -14.41
CA LEU A 10 3.91 9.75 -14.62
C LEU A 10 3.09 9.39 -13.36
N GLY A 11 2.57 10.41 -12.66
CA GLY A 11 1.48 10.15 -11.72
C GLY A 11 1.12 11.30 -10.77
N SER A 12 0.09 12.05 -11.14
CA SER A 12 -0.73 12.98 -10.33
C SER A 12 -0.08 13.86 -9.26
N SER A 13 -0.31 15.18 -9.42
CA SER A 13 0.00 16.29 -8.51
C SER A 13 -0.70 16.26 -7.12
N ALA A 14 -1.10 15.09 -6.64
CA ALA A 14 -1.60 14.90 -5.28
C ALA A 14 -0.41 14.66 -4.34
N PRO A 15 -0.49 15.11 -3.08
CA PRO A 15 0.60 14.92 -2.12
C PRO A 15 0.90 13.44 -1.96
N ASP A 16 2.06 13.04 -2.48
CA ASP A 16 2.59 11.70 -2.33
C ASP A 16 3.42 11.68 -1.05
N PRO A 17 3.04 10.86 -0.05
CA PRO A 17 3.76 10.80 1.22
C PRO A 17 5.13 10.08 1.08
N GLY A 18 5.40 9.44 -0.06
CA GLY A 18 6.60 8.66 -0.31
C GLY A 18 6.51 7.21 0.17
N CYS A 19 7.50 6.40 -0.22
CA CYS A 19 7.52 4.95 0.08
C CYS A 19 7.62 4.63 1.58
N ASP A 20 8.38 5.42 2.35
CA ASP A 20 8.66 5.16 3.77
C ASP A 20 7.38 5.29 4.62
N ASP A 21 6.73 6.45 4.50
CA ASP A 21 5.46 6.77 5.18
C ASP A 21 4.30 5.87 4.71
N SER A 22 4.30 5.51 3.42
CA SER A 22 3.33 4.55 2.88
C SER A 22 3.53 3.14 3.44
N GLY A 23 4.77 2.71 3.67
CA GLY A 23 5.09 1.41 4.24
C GLY A 23 4.50 1.24 5.65
N GLU A 24 4.59 2.29 6.48
CA GLU A 24 4.03 2.27 7.85
C GLU A 24 2.51 2.13 7.85
N LEU A 25 1.82 2.74 6.88
CA LEU A 25 0.37 2.68 6.74
C LEU A 25 -0.13 1.42 6.02
N MET A 26 0.76 0.68 5.35
CA MET A 26 0.38 -0.46 4.52
C MET A 26 -0.23 -1.61 5.31
N ASP A 27 0.35 -1.94 6.47
CA ASP A 27 -0.11 -3.04 7.31
C ASP A 27 -1.52 -2.74 7.86
N GLU A 28 -1.71 -1.53 8.41
CA GLU A 28 -2.99 -1.05 8.94
C GLU A 28 -4.06 -0.97 7.83
N TYR A 29 -3.70 -0.48 6.63
CA TYR A 29 -4.59 -0.46 5.48
C TYR A 29 -5.02 -1.86 5.06
N CYS A 30 -4.07 -2.81 4.98
CA CYS A 30 -4.36 -4.18 4.60
C CYS A 30 -5.31 -4.84 5.58
N GLU A 31 -5.10 -4.65 6.89
CA GLU A 31 -6.01 -5.13 7.92
C GLU A 31 -7.43 -4.56 7.81
N LEU A 32 -7.57 -3.25 7.54
CA LEU A 32 -8.88 -2.62 7.35
C LEU A 32 -9.63 -3.21 6.16
N VAL A 33 -8.93 -3.39 5.02
CA VAL A 33 -9.48 -4.02 3.82
C VAL A 33 -9.88 -5.46 4.09
N LEU A 34 -9.07 -6.20 4.86
CA LEU A 34 -9.32 -7.58 5.25
C LEU A 34 -10.58 -7.71 6.12
N ARG A 35 -10.76 -6.79 7.07
CA ARG A 35 -11.96 -6.70 7.94
C ARG A 35 -13.20 -6.23 7.18
N GLY A 36 -13.03 -5.66 5.99
CA GLY A 36 -14.10 -5.05 5.21
C GLY A 36 -14.62 -3.74 5.81
N ASP A 37 -13.78 -3.05 6.59
CA ASP A 37 -14.12 -1.78 7.22
C ASP A 37 -13.98 -0.61 6.23
N ALA A 38 -14.56 0.54 6.58
CA ALA A 38 -14.46 1.72 5.75
C ALA A 38 -13.05 2.31 5.85
N VAL A 39 -12.37 2.44 4.71
CA VAL A 39 -11.06 3.09 4.66
C VAL A 39 -11.23 4.59 4.95
N PRO A 40 -10.64 5.12 6.03
CA PRO A 40 -10.72 6.54 6.35
C PRO A 40 -9.94 7.40 5.36
N ASP A 41 -10.35 8.67 5.23
CA ASP A 41 -9.80 9.63 4.24
C ASP A 41 -8.28 9.89 4.39
N ARG A 42 -7.68 9.57 5.55
CA ARG A 42 -6.23 9.63 5.76
C ARG A 42 -5.44 8.73 4.80
N TYR A 43 -6.04 7.67 4.27
CA TYR A 43 -5.38 6.80 3.28
C TYR A 43 -5.50 7.30 1.85
N THR A 44 -6.17 8.44 1.60
CA THR A 44 -6.29 9.00 0.24
C THR A 44 -4.90 9.33 -0.36
N ALA A 45 -3.98 9.85 0.46
CA ALA A 45 -2.58 10.09 0.05
C ALA A 45 -1.80 8.78 -0.18
N PHE A 46 -2.01 7.78 0.68
CA PHE A 46 -1.44 6.44 0.52
C PHE A 46 -1.92 5.75 -0.78
N LEU A 47 -3.21 5.82 -1.10
CA LEU A 47 -3.77 5.27 -2.34
C LEU A 47 -3.25 5.99 -3.59
N THR A 48 -2.96 7.29 -3.47
CA THR A 48 -2.29 8.06 -4.51
C THR A 48 -0.91 7.47 -4.79
N HIS A 49 -0.12 7.20 -3.74
CA HIS A 49 1.17 6.55 -3.88
C HIS A 49 1.09 5.16 -4.51
N MET A 50 0.13 4.33 -4.12
CA MET A 50 -0.08 3.01 -4.74
C MET A 50 -0.44 3.07 -6.23
N THR A 51 -0.99 4.20 -6.68
CA THR A 51 -1.25 4.45 -8.10
C THR A 51 0.02 4.87 -8.84
N ASN A 52 0.93 5.59 -8.16
CA ASN A 52 2.15 6.14 -8.72
C ASN A 52 3.35 5.17 -8.64
N CYS A 53 3.41 4.31 -7.64
CA CYS A 53 4.52 3.42 -7.34
C CYS A 53 4.11 1.95 -7.52
N ALA A 54 4.57 1.34 -8.61
CA ALA A 54 4.29 -0.07 -8.90
C ALA A 54 4.88 -1.00 -7.82
N ALA A 55 6.09 -0.71 -7.32
CA ALA A 55 6.75 -1.55 -6.32
C ALA A 55 5.95 -1.64 -5.01
N CYS A 56 5.46 -0.50 -4.50
CA CYS A 56 4.65 -0.49 -3.28
C CYS A 56 3.28 -1.16 -3.51
N ARG A 57 2.72 -1.05 -4.72
CA ARG A 57 1.49 -1.76 -5.07
C ARG A 57 1.69 -3.28 -5.06
N GLU A 58 2.78 -3.76 -5.68
CA GLU A 58 3.10 -5.19 -5.71
C GLU A 58 3.35 -5.77 -4.31
N ASP A 59 3.99 -4.97 -3.44
CA ASP A 59 4.19 -5.34 -2.03
C ASP A 59 2.86 -5.43 -1.27
N MET A 60 1.97 -4.45 -1.45
CA MET A 60 0.62 -4.46 -0.86
C MET A 60 -0.23 -5.64 -1.34
N GLU A 61 -0.20 -5.94 -2.64
CA GLU A 61 -0.92 -7.10 -3.20
C GLU A 61 -0.38 -8.42 -2.64
N SER A 62 0.94 -8.52 -2.47
CA SER A 62 1.60 -9.68 -1.86
C SER A 62 1.22 -9.83 -0.39
N LEU A 63 1.23 -8.73 0.37
CA LEU A 63 0.85 -8.71 1.77
C LEU A 63 -0.62 -9.10 1.95
N LEU A 64 -1.54 -8.54 1.16
CA LEU A 64 -2.95 -8.93 1.16
C LEU A 64 -3.14 -10.41 0.83
N ALA A 65 -2.39 -10.94 -0.14
CA ALA A 65 -2.43 -12.36 -0.47
C ALA A 65 -2.00 -13.21 0.72
N VAL A 66 -0.91 -12.85 1.41
CA VAL A 66 -0.46 -13.55 2.62
C VAL A 66 -1.48 -13.44 3.74
N LEU A 67 -2.01 -12.27 4.05
CA LEU A 67 -2.99 -12.06 5.11
C LEU A 67 -4.26 -12.88 4.87
N ARG A 68 -4.82 -12.86 3.64
CA ARG A 68 -5.98 -13.68 3.27
C ARG A 68 -5.75 -15.19 3.40
N GLN A 69 -4.52 -15.64 3.25
CA GLN A 69 -4.14 -17.05 3.43
C GLN A 69 -3.87 -17.36 4.91
N GLY A 70 -3.27 -16.42 5.64
CA GLY A 70 -3.03 -16.48 7.08
C GLY A 70 -4.32 -16.53 7.90
N GLU A 71 -5.35 -15.77 7.53
CA GLU A 71 -6.69 -15.88 8.14
C GLU A 71 -7.32 -17.26 7.95
N LYS A 72 -7.10 -17.87 6.79
CA LYS A 72 -7.57 -19.24 6.52
C LYS A 72 -6.77 -20.29 7.29
N THR A 73 -5.52 -19.99 7.65
CA THR A 73 -4.62 -20.91 8.36
C THR A 73 -4.60 -20.71 9.88
N GLY A 74 -4.96 -19.52 10.36
CA GLY A 74 -4.92 -19.11 11.78
C GLY A 74 -6.14 -19.50 12.61
N ARG A 75 -7.06 -20.29 12.05
CA ARG A 75 -8.14 -20.97 12.78
C ARG A 75 -7.90 -22.48 12.75
N GLY A 76 -6.89 -22.91 13.49
CA GLY A 76 -6.63 -24.31 13.83
C GLY A 76 -6.45 -24.44 15.33
#